data_AF-A0A5E4J737-F1
#
_entry.id   AF-A0A5E4J737-F1
#
_cell.length_a   1.000
_cell.length_b   1.000
_cell.length_c   1.000
_cell.angle_alpha   90.00
_cell.angle_beta   90.00
_cell.angle_gamma   90.00
#
_symmetry.space_group_name_H-M   'P 1'
#
loop_
_entity.id
_entity.type
_entity.pdbx_description
1 polymer ?
#
loop_
_entity_poly.entity_id
_entity_poly.type
_entity_poly.pdbx_seq_one_letter_code
_entity_poly.pdbx_strand_id
1 'polypeptide(L)'
;MVVAMELSVPMIANARNMEIVKTFVRRGPDRHPGVNYVTRPDQRRVKVTDKNCEEVAEQIDIGWKIDRQLADGDIVLFNRQPSLHRMSIMSHRVKVMPYKTFRLNPAVCPPYNADFDGDEMNMHVPQTEEARAEAEILMRVQENILSPRFGGPIIGGIHDYVTGSFLLTHGRKPIDRRGAMELLKKFDITELPKPEGTLDGEPYWTGKQIFSLILPKGLDLSFKADFCYNCDVCKGEDCENDAYVVIRDGQLLMGTIDAEAVGAFKGKITDRIIKEYSPSMASEFLDRMTRLALRGIMHAGFSFGIDDEDIPPEAAEQIDDTTRTAREKSQQLIEAYNAGELEPLPGRTLDETLEMRIMQTLGKARDTAGKIAGRYLGLDNSGVVMAVSGARGSMLNLTQMAACVGQQSVRGERIKRGYAGRTLPHFRCGDLGAEAHGFVESSYKDGLNPTEFFFHAIGGREGLVDTAIRTSQSGYLQRRLVNALQDLEVKYDGTVKETRGMIVQFQYGEDGVDASRRDYASKDNVKRIIKNVLRKESA
;
A
#
# COMPACT_ATOMS: atom_id res chain seq x y z
N MET A 1 27.59 -1.26 -7.10
CA MET A 1 28.69 -1.80 -7.95
C MET A 1 29.28 -3.11 -7.42
N VAL A 2 29.71 -3.19 -6.15
CA VAL A 2 30.41 -4.38 -5.61
C VAL A 2 29.67 -5.71 -5.89
N VAL A 3 28.39 -5.80 -5.56
CA VAL A 3 27.58 -7.00 -5.79
C VAL A 3 27.51 -7.39 -7.27
N ALA A 4 27.42 -6.41 -8.16
CA ALA A 4 27.32 -6.65 -9.60
C ALA A 4 28.63 -7.16 -10.21
N MET A 5 29.78 -6.80 -9.63
CA MET A 5 31.10 -7.27 -10.06
C MET A 5 31.42 -8.67 -9.51
N GLU A 6 30.86 -9.03 -8.35
CA GLU A 6 31.10 -10.33 -7.72
C GLU A 6 30.21 -11.43 -8.33
N LEU A 7 28.90 -11.16 -8.42
CA LEU A 7 27.94 -12.11 -8.97
C LEU A 7 28.06 -12.19 -10.49
N SER A 8 27.82 -13.38 -11.04
CA SER A 8 27.93 -13.62 -12.48
C SER A 8 26.69 -14.27 -13.08
N VAL A 9 26.51 -14.01 -14.37
CA VAL A 9 25.48 -14.56 -15.24
C VAL A 9 26.20 -15.29 -16.36
N PRO A 10 26.01 -16.61 -16.51
CA PRO A 10 26.68 -17.35 -17.58
C PRO A 10 26.05 -17.02 -18.93
N MET A 11 26.91 -16.78 -19.92
CA MET A 11 26.56 -16.53 -21.31
C MET A 11 27.31 -17.52 -22.20
N ILE A 12 26.62 -18.17 -23.14
CA ILE A 12 27.26 -19.03 -24.14
C ILE A 12 27.66 -18.18 -25.34
N ALA A 13 28.95 -18.24 -25.71
CA ALA A 13 29.48 -17.59 -26.89
C ALA A 13 28.85 -18.20 -28.16
N ASN A 14 28.30 -17.34 -29.01
CA ASN A 14 27.69 -17.70 -30.28
C ASN A 14 27.98 -16.62 -31.32
N ALA A 15 27.60 -16.88 -32.58
CA ALA A 15 27.87 -15.96 -33.69
C ALA A 15 27.26 -14.55 -33.50
N ARG A 16 26.18 -14.41 -32.72
CA ARG A 16 25.47 -13.13 -32.53
C ARG A 16 26.09 -12.27 -31.42
N ASN A 17 26.63 -12.89 -30.37
CA ASN A 17 27.14 -12.17 -29.19
C ASN A 17 28.68 -12.16 -29.09
N MET A 18 29.40 -12.74 -30.05
CA MET A 18 30.86 -12.89 -30.02
C MET A 18 31.59 -11.57 -29.74
N GLU A 19 31.23 -10.50 -30.44
CA GLU A 19 31.88 -9.18 -30.26
C GLU A 19 31.65 -8.59 -28.85
N ILE A 20 30.43 -8.77 -28.32
CA ILE A 20 30.09 -8.34 -26.96
C ILE A 20 30.87 -9.16 -25.93
N VAL A 21 30.94 -10.48 -26.10
CA VAL A 21 31.68 -11.40 -25.24
C VAL A 21 33.17 -11.03 -25.21
N LYS A 22 33.80 -10.87 -26.37
CA LYS A 22 35.21 -10.47 -26.46
C LYS A 22 35.45 -9.12 -25.78
N THR A 23 34.53 -8.18 -25.94
CA THR A 23 34.61 -6.87 -25.29
C THR A 23 34.56 -6.98 -23.77
N PHE A 24 33.65 -7.78 -23.20
CA PHE A 24 33.57 -7.99 -21.75
C PHE A 24 34.80 -8.70 -21.19
N VAL A 25 35.35 -9.66 -21.94
CA VAL A 25 36.53 -10.41 -21.51
C VAL A 25 37.76 -9.50 -21.52
N ARG A 26 37.97 -8.69 -22.58
CA ARG A 26 39.06 -7.69 -22.65
C ARG A 26 39.02 -6.66 -21.52
N ARG A 27 37.83 -6.31 -21.04
CA ARG A 27 37.69 -5.40 -19.90
C ARG A 27 38.28 -5.97 -18.61
N GLY A 28 38.32 -7.29 -18.46
CA GLY A 28 38.79 -7.97 -17.25
C GLY A 28 37.75 -7.92 -16.12
N PRO A 29 38.10 -8.37 -14.90
CA PRO A 29 37.19 -8.35 -13.76
C PRO A 29 37.01 -6.96 -13.15
N ASP A 30 37.96 -6.04 -13.31
CA ASP A 30 37.94 -4.76 -12.56
C ASP A 30 37.16 -3.65 -13.28
N ARG A 31 36.88 -3.81 -14.59
CA ARG A 31 36.14 -2.82 -15.39
C ARG A 31 34.75 -3.32 -15.74
N HIS A 32 33.75 -2.82 -15.01
CA HIS A 32 32.35 -3.18 -15.21
C HIS A 32 31.73 -2.59 -16.49
N PRO A 33 30.89 -3.35 -17.23
CA PRO A 33 30.67 -4.80 -17.09
C PRO A 33 31.85 -5.59 -17.68
N GLY A 34 32.36 -6.52 -16.87
CA GLY A 34 33.52 -7.38 -17.16
C GLY A 34 33.24 -8.88 -17.01
N VAL A 35 34.30 -9.69 -16.94
CA VAL A 35 34.22 -11.16 -16.81
C VAL A 35 35.17 -11.67 -15.75
N ASN A 36 34.68 -12.59 -14.91
CA ASN A 36 35.46 -13.19 -13.83
C ASN A 36 36.06 -14.54 -14.26
N TYR A 37 35.27 -15.37 -14.97
CA TYR A 37 35.69 -16.70 -15.41
C TYR A 37 35.18 -17.03 -16.80
N VAL A 38 35.93 -17.90 -17.47
CA VAL A 38 35.58 -18.48 -18.77
C VAL A 38 35.73 -20.00 -18.67
N THR A 39 34.74 -20.75 -19.16
CA THR A 39 34.74 -22.21 -19.16
C THR A 39 34.73 -22.68 -20.61
N ARG A 40 35.73 -23.50 -20.95
CA ARG A 40 35.90 -24.09 -22.28
C ARG A 40 34.91 -25.26 -22.48
N PRO A 41 34.69 -25.71 -23.72
CA PRO A 41 33.86 -26.88 -24.02
C PRO A 41 34.34 -28.18 -23.34
N ASP A 42 35.64 -28.29 -23.05
CA ASP A 42 36.27 -29.38 -22.29
C ASP A 42 36.03 -29.30 -20.77
N GLN A 43 35.15 -28.40 -20.31
CA GLN A 43 34.86 -28.10 -18.89
C GLN A 43 36.01 -27.48 -18.10
N ARG A 44 37.12 -27.10 -18.76
CA ARG A 44 38.22 -26.40 -18.08
C ARG A 44 37.84 -24.95 -17.82
N ARG A 45 37.87 -24.57 -16.54
CA ARG A 45 37.61 -23.20 -16.08
C ARG A 45 38.90 -22.39 -16.01
N VAL A 46 38.90 -21.23 -16.64
CA VAL A 46 40.00 -20.26 -16.68
C VAL A 46 39.55 -19.00 -15.95
N LYS A 47 40.35 -18.55 -14.98
CA LYS A 47 40.13 -17.27 -14.30
C LYS A 47 40.63 -16.13 -15.19
N VAL A 48 39.79 -15.12 -15.41
CA VAL A 48 40.18 -13.91 -16.15
C VAL A 48 40.79 -12.92 -15.16
N THR A 49 41.90 -12.32 -15.58
CA THR A 49 42.69 -11.32 -14.84
C THR A 49 43.15 -10.26 -15.83
N ASP A 50 43.55 -9.10 -15.35
CA ASP A 50 44.04 -8.02 -16.22
C ASP A 50 45.27 -8.39 -17.05
N LYS A 51 46.01 -9.43 -16.67
CA LYS A 51 47.20 -9.91 -17.39
C LYS A 51 46.87 -10.82 -18.57
N ASN A 52 45.78 -11.58 -18.50
CA ASN A 52 45.42 -12.60 -19.49
C ASN A 52 44.15 -12.26 -20.27
N CYS A 53 43.47 -11.16 -19.96
CA CYS A 53 42.19 -10.81 -20.54
C CYS A 53 42.23 -10.62 -22.07
N GLU A 54 43.31 -10.04 -22.61
CA GLU A 54 43.48 -9.86 -24.05
C GLU A 54 43.69 -11.20 -24.77
N GLU A 55 44.61 -12.03 -24.29
CA GLU A 55 44.88 -13.36 -24.84
C GLU A 55 43.65 -14.28 -24.77
N VAL A 56 42.95 -14.28 -23.63
CA VAL A 56 41.74 -15.10 -23.46
C VAL A 56 40.64 -14.63 -24.41
N ALA A 57 40.49 -13.32 -24.63
CA ALA A 57 39.47 -12.80 -25.56
C ALA A 57 39.71 -13.21 -27.01
N GLU A 58 40.97 -13.34 -27.44
CA GLU A 58 41.31 -13.81 -28.79
C GLU A 58 41.05 -15.31 -28.97
N GLN A 59 41.22 -16.10 -27.90
CA GLN A 59 41.01 -17.55 -27.91
C GLN A 59 39.54 -18.00 -27.82
N ILE A 60 38.62 -17.09 -27.45
CA ILE A 60 37.21 -17.45 -27.30
C ILE A 60 36.63 -17.89 -28.65
N ASP A 61 36.03 -19.07 -28.62
CA ASP A 61 35.32 -19.66 -29.74
C ASP A 61 33.86 -19.95 -29.37
N ILE A 62 33.05 -20.27 -30.37
CA ILE A 62 31.64 -20.62 -30.23
C ILE A 62 31.50 -21.83 -29.29
N GLY A 63 30.54 -21.76 -28.37
CA GLY A 63 30.26 -22.80 -27.38
C GLY A 63 31.02 -22.64 -26.05
N TRP A 64 31.94 -21.68 -25.94
CA TRP A 64 32.55 -21.34 -24.66
C TRP A 64 31.52 -20.67 -23.73
N LYS A 65 31.58 -20.99 -22.44
CA LYS A 65 30.71 -20.40 -21.41
C LYS A 65 31.46 -19.29 -20.69
N ILE A 66 30.84 -18.12 -20.60
CA ILE A 66 31.43 -16.88 -20.09
C ILE A 66 30.66 -16.47 -18.84
N ASP A 67 31.30 -16.51 -17.67
CA ASP A 67 30.71 -16.05 -16.42
C ASP A 67 30.92 -14.52 -16.33
N ARG A 68 30.08 -13.76 -17.03
CA ARG A 68 30.14 -12.30 -17.03
C ARG A 68 29.50 -11.72 -15.77
N GLN A 69 29.95 -10.54 -15.38
CA GLN A 69 29.35 -9.77 -14.29
C GLN A 69 27.88 -9.42 -14.60
N LEU A 70 27.09 -9.14 -13.56
CA LEU A 70 25.73 -8.62 -13.74
C LEU A 70 25.80 -7.31 -14.52
N ALA A 71 24.79 -7.03 -15.33
CA ALA A 71 24.67 -5.81 -16.10
C ALA A 71 23.22 -5.30 -16.05
N ASP A 72 23.03 -4.07 -16.52
CA ASP A 72 21.70 -3.49 -16.66
C ASP A 72 20.79 -4.38 -17.52
N GLY A 73 19.57 -4.63 -17.03
CA GLY A 73 18.57 -5.45 -17.72
C GLY A 73 18.56 -6.93 -17.32
N ASP A 74 19.56 -7.40 -16.57
CA ASP A 74 19.60 -8.79 -16.09
C ASP A 74 18.43 -9.11 -15.16
N ILE A 75 17.97 -10.36 -15.26
CA ILE A 75 16.87 -10.89 -14.46
C ILE A 75 17.41 -11.41 -13.13
N VAL A 76 16.84 -10.94 -12.02
CA VAL A 76 17.16 -11.40 -10.66
C VAL A 76 15.90 -11.66 -9.87
N LEU A 77 15.94 -12.62 -8.95
CA LEU A 77 14.87 -12.84 -7.98
C LEU A 77 15.17 -12.04 -6.72
N PHE A 78 14.21 -11.23 -6.30
CA PHE A 78 14.32 -10.39 -5.12
C PHE A 78 13.29 -10.81 -4.08
N ASN A 79 13.75 -10.98 -2.85
CA ASN A 79 12.98 -11.60 -1.76
C ASN A 79 13.15 -10.84 -0.44
N ARG A 80 12.06 -10.75 0.32
CA ARG A 80 12.10 -10.33 1.74
C ARG A 80 11.57 -11.44 2.63
N GLN A 81 12.25 -11.65 3.75
CA GLN A 81 11.82 -12.58 4.78
C GLN A 81 11.00 -11.85 5.85
N PRO A 82 9.99 -12.49 6.46
CA PRO A 82 9.46 -13.82 6.14
C PRO A 82 8.63 -13.83 4.84
N SER A 83 8.70 -14.91 4.07
CA SER A 83 7.93 -15.05 2.83
C SER A 83 6.55 -15.64 3.11
N LEU A 84 5.54 -14.76 3.21
CA LEU A 84 4.18 -15.14 3.58
C LEU A 84 3.34 -15.60 2.40
N HIS A 85 3.67 -15.16 1.19
CA HIS A 85 2.96 -15.51 -0.03
C HIS A 85 3.91 -15.46 -1.23
N ARG A 86 3.48 -16.01 -2.39
CA ARG A 86 4.35 -16.10 -3.58
C ARG A 86 4.93 -14.76 -4.03
N MET A 87 4.22 -13.65 -3.85
CA MET A 87 4.69 -12.31 -4.23
C MET A 87 5.78 -11.75 -3.30
N SER A 88 6.13 -12.44 -2.21
CA SER A 88 7.29 -12.10 -1.37
C SER A 88 8.62 -12.47 -2.05
N ILE A 89 8.57 -13.15 -3.20
CA ILE A 89 9.69 -13.34 -4.12
C ILE A 89 9.22 -13.03 -5.54
N MET A 90 9.83 -12.05 -6.20
CA MET A 90 9.49 -11.67 -7.57
C MET A 90 10.75 -11.39 -8.37
N SER A 91 10.60 -11.43 -9.68
CA SER A 91 11.65 -11.18 -10.65
C SER A 91 11.72 -9.69 -11.01
N HIS A 92 12.91 -9.11 -10.89
CA HIS A 92 13.22 -7.72 -11.19
C HIS A 92 14.31 -7.63 -12.27
N ARG A 93 14.38 -6.46 -12.92
CA ARG A 93 15.49 -6.12 -13.81
C ARG A 93 16.55 -5.33 -13.06
N VAL A 94 17.81 -5.75 -13.19
CA VAL A 94 18.95 -5.07 -12.57
C VAL A 94 19.15 -3.70 -13.19
N LYS A 95 19.36 -2.70 -12.34
CA LYS A 95 19.93 -1.41 -12.70
C LYS A 95 21.12 -1.14 -11.80
N VAL A 96 22.34 -1.22 -12.35
CA VAL A 96 23.57 -1.01 -11.61
C VAL A 96 23.71 0.48 -11.31
N MET A 97 23.78 0.79 -10.03
CA MET A 97 23.93 2.15 -9.53
C MET A 97 25.08 2.25 -8.52
N PRO A 98 25.57 3.47 -8.25
CA PRO A 98 26.49 3.71 -7.15
C PRO A 98 25.87 3.33 -5.79
N TYR A 99 26.69 3.36 -4.74
CA TYR A 99 26.36 3.02 -3.36
C TYR A 99 26.17 1.51 -3.08
N LYS A 100 25.82 1.18 -1.83
CA LYS A 100 25.91 -0.18 -1.25
C LYS A 100 24.55 -0.80 -0.87
N THR A 101 23.43 -0.21 -1.28
CA THR A 101 22.08 -0.70 -0.96
C THR A 101 21.35 -1.18 -2.21
N PHE A 102 20.42 -2.13 -2.02
CA PHE A 102 19.39 -2.41 -3.02
C PHE A 102 18.35 -1.28 -2.99
N ARG A 103 17.89 -0.87 -4.17
CA ARG A 103 16.85 0.15 -4.30
C ARG A 103 15.60 -0.51 -4.86
N LEU A 104 14.48 -0.28 -4.18
CA LEU A 104 13.16 -0.79 -4.55
C LEU A 104 12.25 0.40 -4.84
N ASN A 105 11.39 0.29 -5.85
CA ASN A 105 10.34 1.29 -6.08
C ASN A 105 9.33 1.22 -4.91
N PRO A 106 9.03 2.32 -4.20
CA PRO A 106 8.11 2.31 -3.07
C PRO A 106 6.71 1.77 -3.38
N ALA A 107 6.24 1.88 -4.64
CA ALA A 107 4.96 1.28 -5.05
C ALA A 107 4.94 -0.26 -4.95
N VAL A 108 6.11 -0.89 -4.96
CA VAL A 108 6.34 -2.34 -4.90
C VAL A 108 6.70 -2.80 -3.49
N CYS A 109 6.73 -1.90 -2.49
CA CYS A 109 6.91 -2.29 -1.09
C CYS A 109 5.78 -3.17 -0.53
N PRO A 110 4.48 -2.95 -0.83
CA PRO A 110 3.39 -3.69 -0.20
C PRO A 110 3.46 -5.23 -0.37
N PRO A 111 3.76 -5.79 -1.56
CA PRO A 111 3.97 -7.24 -1.69
C PRO A 111 5.11 -7.82 -0.84
N TYR A 112 6.15 -7.04 -0.56
CA TYR A 112 7.25 -7.49 0.29
C TYR A 112 7.00 -7.21 1.78
N ASN A 113 5.94 -6.43 2.09
CA ASN A 113 5.74 -5.80 3.38
C ASN A 113 7.02 -5.09 3.86
N ALA A 114 7.74 -4.48 2.92
CA ALA A 114 9.04 -3.85 3.17
C ALA A 114 8.87 -2.39 3.55
N ASP A 115 9.70 -1.92 4.46
CA ASP A 115 9.90 -0.51 4.74
C ASP A 115 11.38 -0.14 4.58
N PHE A 116 11.77 1.03 5.07
CA PHE A 116 13.12 1.57 4.94
C PHE A 116 13.71 1.96 6.30
N ASP A 117 13.32 1.27 7.37
CA ASP A 117 13.80 1.55 8.73
C ASP A 117 15.09 0.81 9.12
N GLY A 118 15.61 -0.01 8.20
CA GLY A 118 16.76 -0.91 8.44
C GLY A 118 16.60 -2.29 7.81
N ASP A 119 15.46 -2.55 7.16
CA ASP A 119 15.16 -3.78 6.44
C ASP A 119 16.28 -4.28 5.51
N GLU A 120 16.53 -5.60 5.57
CA GLU A 120 17.41 -6.33 4.66
C GLU A 120 16.61 -7.21 3.68
N MET A 121 17.09 -7.33 2.44
CA MET A 121 16.45 -8.13 1.40
C MET A 121 17.48 -8.96 0.63
N ASN A 122 17.04 -10.13 0.18
CA ASN A 122 17.86 -11.11 -0.53
C ASN A 122 17.71 -10.96 -2.04
N MET A 123 18.83 -11.13 -2.75
CA MET A 123 18.86 -11.17 -4.21
C MET A 123 19.49 -12.48 -4.68
N HIS A 124 18.81 -13.19 -5.58
CA HIS A 124 19.26 -14.42 -6.19
C HIS A 124 19.38 -14.23 -7.71
N VAL A 125 20.42 -14.79 -8.31
CA VAL A 125 20.72 -14.65 -9.74
C VAL A 125 20.54 -15.99 -10.44
N PRO A 126 19.44 -16.19 -11.21
CA PRO A 126 19.22 -17.43 -11.95
C PRO A 126 20.33 -17.70 -12.98
N GLN A 127 20.91 -18.90 -12.93
CA GLN A 127 22.08 -19.24 -13.72
C GLN A 127 21.72 -19.82 -15.09
N THR A 128 20.70 -20.68 -15.19
CA THR A 128 20.28 -21.28 -16.46
C THR A 128 19.41 -20.33 -17.27
N GLU A 129 19.45 -20.44 -18.60
CA GLU A 129 18.56 -19.65 -19.48
C GLU A 129 17.09 -19.99 -19.23
N GLU A 130 16.78 -21.25 -18.96
CA GLU A 130 15.42 -21.72 -18.64
C GLU A 130 14.87 -21.03 -17.39
N ALA A 131 15.65 -21.00 -16.30
CA ALA A 131 15.22 -20.35 -15.06
C ALA A 131 15.10 -18.82 -15.22
N ARG A 132 15.95 -18.19 -16.06
CA ARG A 132 15.81 -16.77 -16.40
C ARG A 132 14.53 -16.50 -17.18
N ALA A 133 14.24 -17.33 -18.19
CA ALA A 133 13.03 -17.21 -19.00
C ALA A 133 11.77 -17.43 -18.16
N GLU A 134 11.75 -18.45 -17.30
CA GLU A 134 10.65 -18.72 -16.38
C GLU A 134 10.42 -17.54 -15.42
N ALA A 135 11.49 -17.02 -14.81
CA ALA A 135 11.43 -15.87 -13.93
C ALA A 135 10.94 -14.60 -14.66
N GLU A 136 11.36 -14.38 -15.90
CA GLU A 136 10.93 -13.23 -16.71
C GLU A 136 9.46 -13.32 -17.15
N ILE A 137 8.96 -14.53 -17.45
CA ILE A 137 7.60 -14.74 -17.95
C ILE A 137 6.59 -14.81 -16.79
N LEU A 138 6.90 -15.54 -15.71
CA LEU A 138 5.94 -15.86 -14.65
C LEU A 138 6.10 -14.99 -13.40
N MET A 139 7.34 -14.70 -13.01
CA MET A 139 7.63 -14.08 -11.71
C MET A 139 7.84 -12.56 -11.79
N ARG A 140 7.82 -11.98 -12.99
CA ARG A 140 8.07 -10.56 -13.19
C ARG A 140 7.05 -9.72 -12.43
N VAL A 141 7.52 -8.63 -11.83
CA VAL A 141 6.72 -7.75 -10.96
C VAL A 141 5.41 -7.30 -11.60
N GLN A 142 5.46 -6.83 -12.86
CA GLN A 142 4.26 -6.36 -13.55
C GLN A 142 3.21 -7.47 -13.79
N GLU A 143 3.62 -8.73 -13.92
CA GLU A 143 2.71 -9.87 -14.08
C GLU A 143 2.03 -10.26 -12.76
N ASN A 144 2.53 -9.72 -11.64
CA ASN A 144 2.07 -10.02 -10.29
C ASN A 144 1.51 -8.79 -9.56
N ILE A 145 1.03 -7.78 -10.30
CA ILE A 145 0.35 -6.63 -9.70
C ILE A 145 -0.96 -7.05 -9.01
N LEU A 146 -1.71 -8.00 -9.61
CA LEU A 146 -2.96 -8.50 -9.03
C LEU A 146 -2.68 -9.60 -8.00
N SER A 147 -3.25 -9.45 -6.80
CA SER A 147 -3.12 -10.42 -5.73
C SER A 147 -3.92 -11.69 -6.04
N PRO A 148 -3.32 -12.89 -5.91
CA PRO A 148 -4.05 -14.16 -6.07
C PRO A 148 -5.08 -14.40 -4.95
N ARG A 149 -4.99 -13.67 -3.83
CA ARG A 149 -5.92 -13.83 -2.70
C ARG A 149 -7.30 -13.23 -2.98
N PHE A 150 -7.36 -12.11 -3.68
CA PHE A 150 -8.60 -11.35 -3.84
C PHE A 150 -8.81 -10.72 -5.22
N GLY A 151 -7.85 -10.81 -6.14
CA GLY A 151 -8.01 -10.34 -7.53
C GLY A 151 -8.01 -8.83 -7.73
N GLY A 152 -7.40 -8.09 -6.79
CA GLY A 152 -7.17 -6.64 -6.90
C GLY A 152 -5.68 -6.30 -6.81
N PRO A 153 -5.31 -5.05 -7.14
CA PRO A 153 -3.92 -4.63 -7.27
C PRO A 153 -3.26 -4.49 -5.90
N ILE A 154 -2.24 -5.29 -5.60
CA ILE A 154 -1.43 -5.14 -4.37
C ILE A 154 -0.34 -4.07 -4.54
N ILE A 155 0.12 -3.83 -5.77
CA ILE A 155 1.09 -2.78 -6.12
C ILE A 155 0.32 -1.50 -6.48
N GLY A 156 0.72 -0.38 -5.90
CA GLY A 156 0.06 0.91 -6.12
C GLY A 156 0.72 2.06 -5.37
N GLY A 157 0.09 3.23 -5.43
CA GLY A 157 0.49 4.41 -4.68
C GLY A 157 0.46 4.16 -3.16
N ILE A 158 1.45 4.67 -2.44
CA ILE A 158 1.51 4.71 -0.98
C ILE A 158 1.91 6.13 -0.56
N HIS A 159 1.44 6.57 0.61
CA HIS A 159 1.85 7.83 1.24
C HIS A 159 1.83 9.02 0.23
N ASP A 160 2.99 9.62 -0.05
CA ASP A 160 3.20 10.78 -0.93
C ASP A 160 2.61 10.60 -2.34
N TYR A 161 2.56 9.37 -2.88
CA TYR A 161 1.95 9.14 -4.18
C TYR A 161 0.44 9.42 -4.18
N VAL A 162 -0.20 9.09 -3.06
CA VAL A 162 -1.63 9.33 -2.86
C VAL A 162 -1.85 10.80 -2.54
N THR A 163 -1.12 11.37 -1.58
CA THR A 163 -1.24 12.79 -1.20
C THR A 163 -0.96 13.71 -2.38
N GLY A 164 0.11 13.46 -3.15
CA GLY A 164 0.46 14.26 -4.32
C GLY A 164 -0.56 14.17 -5.44
N SER A 165 -1.15 12.99 -5.67
CA SER A 165 -2.26 12.84 -6.63
C SER A 165 -3.51 13.58 -6.16
N PHE A 166 -3.82 13.50 -4.86
CA PHE A 166 -4.94 14.19 -4.26
C PHE A 166 -4.80 15.71 -4.40
N LEU A 167 -3.69 16.28 -3.92
CA LEU A 167 -3.44 17.72 -3.99
C LEU A 167 -3.44 18.27 -5.41
N LEU A 168 -2.90 17.50 -6.36
CA LEU A 168 -2.88 17.88 -7.77
C LEU A 168 -4.30 17.90 -8.36
N THR A 169 -5.13 16.90 -8.04
CA THR A 169 -6.41 16.70 -8.73
C THR A 169 -7.62 17.20 -7.96
N HIS A 170 -7.49 17.59 -6.69
CA HIS A 170 -8.60 18.08 -5.89
C HIS A 170 -9.06 19.48 -6.34
N GLY A 171 -10.35 19.61 -6.66
CA GLY A 171 -10.92 20.86 -7.15
C GLY A 171 -10.43 21.25 -8.55
N ARG A 172 -10.43 22.54 -8.86
CA ARG A 172 -10.00 23.09 -10.16
C ARG A 172 -9.00 24.23 -9.99
N LYS A 173 -7.92 23.96 -9.24
CA LYS A 173 -6.85 24.94 -9.03
C LYS A 173 -6.16 25.26 -10.38
N PRO A 174 -6.04 26.54 -10.78
CA PRO A 174 -5.41 26.93 -12.03
C PRO A 174 -3.89 26.71 -11.94
N ILE A 175 -3.32 26.10 -12.98
CA ILE A 175 -1.89 25.86 -13.14
C ILE A 175 -1.44 26.62 -14.38
N ASP A 176 -0.44 27.49 -14.21
CA ASP A 176 0.12 28.25 -15.32
C ASP A 176 0.90 27.36 -16.29
N ARG A 177 1.21 27.89 -17.48
CA ARG A 177 1.94 27.14 -18.51
C ARG A 177 3.27 26.58 -18.00
N ARG A 178 3.99 27.36 -17.17
CA ARG A 178 5.29 26.97 -16.63
C ARG A 178 5.15 25.83 -15.63
N GLY A 179 4.20 25.89 -14.70
CA GLY A 179 3.89 24.82 -13.76
C GLY A 179 3.47 23.53 -14.47
N ALA A 180 2.64 23.63 -15.50
CA ALA A 180 2.25 22.48 -16.31
C ALA A 180 3.47 21.83 -17.00
N MET A 181 4.36 22.63 -17.59
CA MET A 181 5.61 22.14 -18.18
C MET A 181 6.55 21.52 -17.15
N GLU A 182 6.63 22.07 -15.94
CA GLU A 182 7.46 21.54 -14.86
C GLU A 182 6.94 20.18 -14.35
N LEU A 183 5.63 20.06 -14.17
CA LEU A 183 4.97 18.80 -13.82
C LEU A 183 5.21 17.73 -14.89
N LEU A 184 5.23 18.12 -16.17
CA LEU A 184 5.36 17.20 -17.30
C LEU A 184 6.79 17.00 -17.83
N LYS A 185 7.80 17.66 -17.26
CA LYS A 185 9.19 17.68 -17.75
C LYS A 185 9.85 16.30 -17.95
N LYS A 186 9.42 15.28 -17.21
CA LYS A 186 9.98 13.91 -17.25
C LYS A 186 9.09 12.92 -18.01
N PHE A 187 8.09 13.42 -18.72
CA PHE A 187 7.18 12.65 -19.54
C PHE A 187 7.47 12.94 -21.00
N ASP A 188 7.27 11.93 -21.85
CA ASP A 188 7.42 12.06 -23.30
C ASP A 188 6.17 12.72 -23.92
N ILE A 189 5.84 13.92 -23.44
CA ILE A 189 4.69 14.72 -23.88
C ILE A 189 5.22 15.96 -24.60
N THR A 190 4.90 16.07 -25.89
CA THR A 190 5.40 17.14 -26.76
C THR A 190 4.48 18.35 -26.78
N GLU A 191 3.18 18.16 -26.54
CA GLU A 191 2.17 19.21 -26.63
C GLU A 191 1.27 19.20 -25.40
N LEU A 192 0.99 20.38 -24.86
CA LEU A 192 -0.01 20.56 -23.81
C LEU A 192 -1.42 20.48 -24.41
N PRO A 193 -2.41 19.95 -23.67
CA PRO A 193 -3.79 20.00 -24.10
C PRO A 193 -4.26 21.45 -24.21
N LYS A 194 -5.44 21.66 -24.83
CA LYS A 194 -6.06 22.99 -24.85
C LYS A 194 -6.23 23.48 -23.39
N PRO A 195 -5.89 24.75 -23.09
CA PRO A 195 -6.08 25.29 -21.75
C PRO A 195 -7.56 25.24 -21.36
N GLU A 196 -7.84 25.03 -20.08
CA GLU A 196 -9.21 25.04 -19.55
C GLU A 196 -9.84 26.43 -19.67
N GLY A 197 -9.02 27.47 -19.54
CA GLY A 197 -9.44 28.85 -19.72
C GLY A 197 -8.28 29.83 -19.62
N THR A 198 -8.62 31.10 -19.43
CA THR A 198 -7.66 32.19 -19.20
C THR A 198 -7.89 32.80 -17.82
N LEU A 199 -6.82 33.00 -17.06
CA LEU A 199 -6.81 33.71 -15.78
C LEU A 199 -5.86 34.90 -15.93
N ASP A 200 -6.35 36.11 -15.64
CA ASP A 200 -5.59 37.35 -15.79
C ASP A 200 -4.94 37.56 -17.17
N GLY A 201 -5.61 37.06 -18.22
CA GLY A 201 -5.14 37.14 -19.61
C GLY A 201 -4.19 36.00 -20.03
N GLU A 202 -3.74 35.16 -19.11
CA GLU A 202 -2.84 34.04 -19.39
C GLU A 202 -3.59 32.70 -19.41
N PRO A 203 -3.26 31.77 -20.32
CA PRO A 203 -3.89 30.46 -20.36
C PRO A 203 -3.50 29.61 -19.13
N TYR A 204 -4.48 28.90 -18.56
CA TYR A 204 -4.27 27.98 -17.45
C TYR A 204 -4.78 26.57 -17.74
N TRP A 205 -4.20 25.60 -17.04
CA TRP A 205 -4.58 24.19 -17.04
C TRP A 205 -5.04 23.76 -15.66
N THR A 206 -5.72 22.62 -15.57
CA THR A 206 -6.09 22.03 -14.28
C THR A 206 -5.28 20.76 -14.01
N GLY A 207 -5.09 20.41 -12.74
CA GLY A 207 -4.40 19.16 -12.42
C GLY A 207 -5.14 17.91 -12.92
N LYS A 208 -6.47 17.98 -13.12
CA LYS A 208 -7.25 16.94 -13.78
C LYS A 208 -6.86 16.77 -15.26
N GLN A 209 -6.67 17.87 -16.00
CA GLN A 209 -6.16 17.82 -17.38
C GLN A 209 -4.74 17.24 -17.42
N ILE A 210 -3.87 17.62 -16.48
CA ILE A 210 -2.50 17.11 -16.40
C ILE A 210 -2.50 15.59 -16.10
N PHE A 211 -3.30 15.15 -15.14
CA PHE A 211 -3.44 13.73 -14.80
C PHE A 211 -4.02 12.90 -15.95
N SER A 212 -4.90 13.49 -16.77
CA SER A 212 -5.46 12.82 -17.96
C SER A 212 -4.38 12.41 -18.96
N LEU A 213 -3.26 13.14 -19.04
CA LEU A 213 -2.18 12.86 -20.00
C LEU A 213 -1.41 11.56 -19.70
N ILE A 214 -1.50 11.04 -18.48
CA ILE A 214 -0.85 9.79 -18.09
C ILE A 214 -1.78 8.58 -18.18
N LEU A 215 -3.07 8.79 -18.48
CA LEU A 215 -4.06 7.73 -18.63
C LEU A 215 -4.03 7.14 -20.05
N PRO A 216 -4.26 5.82 -20.21
CA PRO A 216 -4.47 5.22 -21.52
C PRO A 216 -5.71 5.81 -22.21
N LYS A 217 -5.62 6.00 -23.54
CA LYS A 217 -6.76 6.37 -24.38
C LYS A 217 -7.83 5.27 -24.35
N GLY A 218 -9.10 5.65 -24.44
CA GLY A 218 -10.23 4.72 -24.36
C GLY A 218 -10.57 4.25 -22.94
N LEU A 219 -9.88 4.75 -21.90
CA LEU A 219 -10.13 4.30 -20.53
C LEU A 219 -11.43 4.95 -20.02
N ASP A 220 -12.42 4.12 -19.70
CA ASP A 220 -13.68 4.54 -19.09
C ASP A 220 -13.83 3.96 -17.67
N LEU A 221 -14.03 4.83 -16.68
CA LEU A 221 -14.16 4.41 -15.29
C LEU A 221 -14.97 5.43 -14.47
N SER A 222 -15.85 4.93 -13.60
CA SER A 222 -16.61 5.77 -12.67
C SER A 222 -16.71 5.12 -11.29
N PHE A 223 -16.32 5.82 -10.22
CA PHE A 223 -16.32 5.29 -8.85
C PHE A 223 -16.32 6.41 -7.80
N LYS A 224 -16.61 6.06 -6.55
CA LYS A 224 -16.48 6.97 -5.41
C LYS A 224 -15.04 6.96 -4.92
N ALA A 225 -14.48 8.14 -4.69
CA ALA A 225 -13.19 8.31 -4.03
C ALA A 225 -13.28 7.85 -2.55
N ASP A 226 -12.14 7.51 -1.95
CA ASP A 226 -12.01 7.13 -0.54
C ASP A 226 -12.48 8.25 0.40
N PHE A 227 -12.17 9.51 0.07
CA PHE A 227 -12.55 10.66 0.89
C PHE A 227 -14.06 11.02 0.81
N CYS A 228 -14.87 10.26 0.07
CA CYS A 228 -16.30 10.53 -0.08
C CYS A 228 -17.02 10.53 1.28
N TYR A 229 -17.71 11.64 1.57
CA TYR A 229 -18.48 11.83 2.82
C TYR A 229 -19.68 10.89 3.00
N ASN A 230 -19.95 10.00 2.04
CA ASN A 230 -21.06 9.03 2.08
C ASN A 230 -22.40 9.68 2.46
N CYS A 231 -22.73 10.78 1.79
CA CYS A 231 -24.00 11.49 1.95
C CYS A 231 -25.20 10.54 1.79
N ASP A 232 -26.31 10.82 2.47
CA ASP A 232 -27.52 9.99 2.48
C ASP A 232 -28.01 9.66 1.05
N VAL A 233 -27.88 10.62 0.14
CA VAL A 233 -28.16 10.45 -1.28
C VAL A 233 -26.90 10.76 -2.10
N CYS A 234 -26.45 9.79 -2.88
CA CYS A 234 -25.32 9.97 -3.78
C CYS A 234 -25.77 10.62 -5.09
N LYS A 235 -25.33 11.87 -5.33
CA LYS A 235 -25.60 12.63 -6.56
C LYS A 235 -24.77 12.17 -7.77
N GLY A 236 -23.85 11.21 -7.61
CA GLY A 236 -23.03 10.68 -8.70
C GLY A 236 -22.17 11.76 -9.36
N GLU A 237 -22.35 11.98 -10.67
CA GLU A 237 -21.60 12.99 -11.44
C GLU A 237 -21.89 14.43 -10.97
N ASP A 238 -23.04 14.68 -10.33
CA ASP A 238 -23.39 16.00 -9.77
C ASP A 238 -22.89 16.17 -8.32
N CYS A 239 -21.77 15.52 -7.97
CA CYS A 239 -21.20 15.58 -6.63
C CYS A 239 -20.50 16.93 -6.38
N GLU A 240 -21.07 17.76 -5.51
CA GLU A 240 -20.52 19.06 -5.11
C GLU A 240 -19.18 18.96 -4.37
N ASN A 241 -18.87 17.80 -3.79
CA ASN A 241 -17.65 17.56 -3.02
C ASN A 241 -16.48 17.03 -3.87
N ASP A 242 -16.64 16.94 -5.20
CA ASP A 242 -15.61 16.43 -6.12
C ASP A 242 -15.08 15.02 -5.72
N ALA A 243 -15.96 14.21 -5.13
CA ALA A 243 -15.64 12.89 -4.58
C ALA A 243 -16.10 11.72 -5.47
N TYR A 244 -16.69 12.02 -6.63
CA TYR A 244 -17.08 11.01 -7.62
C TYR A 244 -16.17 11.12 -8.84
N VAL A 245 -15.29 10.13 -9.01
CA VAL A 245 -14.31 10.09 -10.10
C VAL A 245 -14.97 9.61 -11.37
N VAL A 246 -14.81 10.38 -12.44
CA VAL A 246 -15.29 10.04 -13.78
C VAL A 246 -14.16 10.24 -14.79
N ILE A 247 -13.71 9.13 -15.37
CA ILE A 247 -12.75 9.08 -16.46
C ILE A 247 -13.50 8.61 -17.70
N ARG A 248 -13.37 9.37 -18.80
CA ARG A 248 -13.94 8.99 -20.11
C ARG A 248 -12.91 9.15 -21.21
N ASP A 249 -12.74 8.13 -22.04
CA ASP A 249 -11.71 8.09 -23.10
C ASP A 249 -10.32 8.56 -22.62
N GLY A 250 -9.92 8.18 -21.40
CA GLY A 250 -8.65 8.60 -20.80
C GLY A 250 -8.61 10.04 -20.28
N GLN A 251 -9.73 10.75 -20.22
CA GLN A 251 -9.83 12.09 -19.65
C GLN A 251 -10.53 12.06 -18.29
N LEU A 252 -9.85 12.58 -17.25
CA LEU A 252 -10.41 12.80 -15.93
C LEU A 252 -11.28 14.07 -15.95
N LEU A 253 -12.60 13.90 -16.01
CA LEU A 253 -13.55 15.00 -16.13
C LEU A 253 -13.88 15.64 -14.77
N MET A 254 -14.00 14.80 -13.74
CA MET A 254 -14.36 15.19 -12.38
C MET A 254 -13.88 14.15 -11.37
N GLY A 255 -13.86 14.54 -10.10
CA GLY A 255 -13.40 13.73 -8.99
C GLY A 255 -11.94 13.96 -8.65
N THR A 256 -11.60 13.62 -7.42
CA THR A 256 -10.23 13.68 -6.89
C THR A 256 -9.60 12.28 -6.88
N ILE A 257 -8.33 12.19 -7.25
CA ILE A 257 -7.56 10.94 -7.27
C ILE A 257 -6.92 10.71 -5.90
N ASP A 258 -7.36 9.66 -5.22
CA ASP A 258 -6.90 9.29 -3.88
C ASP A 258 -6.52 7.80 -3.78
N ALA A 259 -6.48 7.25 -2.55
CA ALA A 259 -6.12 5.85 -2.34
C ALA A 259 -7.05 4.88 -3.07
N GLU A 260 -8.34 5.17 -3.24
CA GLU A 260 -9.26 4.29 -3.98
C GLU A 260 -8.91 4.26 -5.48
N ALA A 261 -8.43 5.38 -6.01
CA ALA A 261 -8.07 5.51 -7.42
C ALA A 261 -6.73 4.83 -7.76
N VAL A 262 -5.68 5.11 -6.98
CA VAL A 262 -4.29 4.72 -7.32
C VAL A 262 -3.56 3.95 -6.22
N GLY A 263 -4.14 3.85 -5.03
CA GLY A 263 -3.48 3.28 -3.84
C GLY A 263 -3.22 1.78 -3.94
N ALA A 264 -2.23 1.29 -3.20
CA ALA A 264 -2.04 -0.15 -3.01
C ALA A 264 -3.31 -0.80 -2.41
N PHE A 265 -3.62 -2.04 -2.80
CA PHE A 265 -4.83 -2.81 -2.46
C PHE A 265 -6.15 -2.28 -3.05
N LYS A 266 -6.31 -0.97 -3.22
CA LYS A 266 -7.57 -0.34 -3.66
C LYS A 266 -7.59 0.06 -5.15
N GLY A 267 -6.44 0.49 -5.69
CA GLY A 267 -6.29 1.27 -6.92
C GLY A 267 -7.10 0.84 -8.14
N LYS A 268 -8.32 1.38 -8.27
CA LYS A 268 -9.28 1.04 -9.34
C LYS A 268 -8.78 1.34 -10.74
N ILE A 269 -7.95 2.38 -10.91
CA ILE A 269 -7.39 2.74 -12.22
C ILE A 269 -6.41 1.65 -12.67
N THR A 270 -5.46 1.29 -11.80
CA THR A 270 -4.48 0.23 -12.09
C THR A 270 -5.18 -1.11 -12.35
N ASP A 271 -6.16 -1.47 -11.52
CA ASP A 271 -6.97 -2.68 -11.68
C ASP A 271 -7.63 -2.76 -13.07
N ARG A 272 -8.28 -1.65 -13.47
CA ARG A 272 -8.94 -1.51 -14.77
C ARG A 272 -7.95 -1.65 -15.93
N ILE A 273 -6.81 -0.97 -15.86
CA ILE A 273 -5.80 -1.00 -16.93
C ILE A 273 -5.26 -2.43 -17.11
N ILE A 274 -5.01 -3.16 -16.02
CA ILE A 274 -4.51 -4.55 -16.13
C ILE A 274 -5.54 -5.45 -16.82
N LYS A 275 -6.82 -5.33 -16.43
CA LYS A 275 -7.88 -6.24 -16.86
C LYS A 275 -8.38 -5.97 -18.29
N GLU A 276 -8.36 -4.71 -18.75
CA GLU A 276 -8.86 -4.34 -20.07
C GLU A 276 -7.77 -4.13 -21.11
N TYR A 277 -6.55 -3.84 -20.66
CA TYR A 277 -5.42 -3.54 -21.53
C TYR A 277 -4.32 -4.58 -21.35
N SER A 278 -3.29 -4.28 -20.55
CA SER A 278 -2.21 -5.24 -20.29
C SER A 278 -1.46 -4.91 -19.00
N PRO A 279 -0.81 -5.92 -18.37
CA PRO A 279 0.12 -5.71 -17.27
C PRO A 279 1.23 -4.71 -17.59
N SER A 280 1.74 -4.70 -18.83
CA SER A 280 2.77 -3.76 -19.29
C SER A 280 2.28 -2.31 -19.27
N MET A 281 1.07 -2.04 -19.79
CA MET A 281 0.47 -0.70 -19.73
C MET A 281 0.19 -0.25 -18.30
N ALA A 282 -0.20 -1.17 -17.42
CA ALA A 282 -0.39 -0.86 -16.01
C ALA A 282 0.93 -0.51 -15.30
N SER A 283 2.01 -1.23 -15.61
CA SER A 283 3.35 -0.90 -15.12
C SER A 283 3.80 0.49 -15.59
N GLU A 284 3.56 0.82 -16.86
CA GLU A 284 3.87 2.15 -17.40
C GLU A 284 3.03 3.23 -16.73
N PHE A 285 1.74 2.99 -16.52
CA PHE A 285 0.87 3.89 -15.77
C PHE A 285 1.37 4.10 -14.33
N LEU A 286 1.76 3.04 -13.61
CA LEU A 286 2.30 3.15 -12.26
C LEU A 286 3.58 4.00 -12.21
N ASP A 287 4.51 3.79 -13.15
CA ASP A 287 5.72 4.59 -13.25
C ASP A 287 5.42 6.07 -13.56
N ARG A 288 4.46 6.34 -14.45
CA ARG A 288 4.02 7.70 -14.79
C ARG A 288 3.30 8.37 -13.62
N MET A 289 2.37 7.66 -12.98
CA MET A 289 1.57 8.12 -11.85
C MET A 289 2.44 8.47 -10.65
N THR A 290 3.37 7.58 -10.25
CA THR A 290 4.25 7.84 -9.11
C THR A 290 5.14 9.07 -9.34
N ARG A 291 5.69 9.23 -10.55
CA ARG A 291 6.47 10.42 -10.92
C ARG A 291 5.64 11.69 -10.93
N LEU A 292 4.40 11.63 -11.44
CA LEU A 292 3.51 12.80 -11.50
C LEU A 292 3.11 13.21 -10.08
N ALA A 293 2.74 12.24 -9.24
CA ALA A 293 2.36 12.49 -7.86
C ALA A 293 3.49 13.14 -7.06
N LEU A 294 4.73 12.64 -7.21
CA LEU A 294 5.91 13.26 -6.57
C LEU A 294 6.14 14.70 -7.05
N ARG A 295 5.95 14.98 -8.34
CA ARG A 295 6.03 16.35 -8.84
C ARG A 295 4.88 17.21 -8.33
N GLY A 296 3.68 16.65 -8.23
CA GLY A 296 2.50 17.30 -7.70
C GLY A 296 2.67 17.73 -6.24
N ILE A 297 3.15 16.83 -5.38
CA ILE A 297 3.41 17.16 -3.97
C ILE A 297 4.55 18.17 -3.81
N MET A 298 5.61 18.08 -4.63
CA MET A 298 6.69 19.07 -4.64
C MET A 298 6.23 20.45 -5.13
N HIS A 299 5.30 20.49 -6.09
CA HIS A 299 4.74 21.73 -6.63
C HIS A 299 3.79 22.40 -5.63
N ALA A 300 2.94 21.61 -4.96
CA ALA A 300 2.03 22.13 -3.94
C ALA A 300 2.78 22.59 -2.68
N GLY A 301 3.86 21.89 -2.32
CA GLY A 301 4.48 22.01 -1.01
C GLY A 301 3.62 21.30 0.04
N PHE A 302 4.19 20.33 0.75
CA PHE A 302 3.45 19.59 1.76
C PHE A 302 4.33 19.33 2.97
N SER A 303 3.83 19.73 4.14
CA SER A 303 4.50 19.55 5.43
C SER A 303 3.44 19.41 6.51
N PHE A 304 3.80 18.77 7.61
CA PHE A 304 2.96 18.64 8.79
C PHE A 304 3.67 19.33 9.97
N GLY A 305 2.94 20.14 10.72
CA GLY A 305 3.43 20.85 11.90
C GLY A 305 2.55 20.58 13.12
N ILE A 306 3.01 21.02 14.29
CA ILE A 306 2.20 20.93 15.53
C ILE A 306 0.92 21.77 15.45
N ASP A 307 0.94 22.84 14.65
CA ASP A 307 -0.19 23.73 14.43
C ASP A 307 -1.33 23.04 13.66
N ASP A 308 -1.02 21.98 12.89
CA ASP A 308 -2.05 21.16 12.23
C ASP A 308 -2.92 20.38 13.25
N GLU A 309 -2.53 20.38 14.53
CA GLU A 309 -3.30 19.78 15.62
C GLU A 309 -4.05 20.83 16.46
N ASP A 310 -3.98 22.12 16.10
CA ASP A 310 -4.73 23.18 16.79
C ASP A 310 -6.22 23.11 16.47
N ILE A 311 -7.04 23.18 17.51
CA ILE A 311 -8.48 23.35 17.41
C ILE A 311 -8.89 24.68 18.04
N PRO A 312 -9.90 25.38 17.49
CA PRO A 312 -10.39 26.62 18.09
C PRO A 312 -10.89 26.42 19.53
N PRO A 313 -10.83 27.45 20.39
CA PRO A 313 -11.31 27.36 21.77
C PRO A 313 -12.77 26.88 21.87
N GLU A 314 -13.63 27.27 20.92
CA GLU A 314 -15.03 26.83 20.89
C GLU A 314 -15.17 25.33 20.62
N ALA A 315 -14.24 24.75 19.85
CA ALA A 315 -14.19 23.32 19.59
C ALA A 315 -13.67 22.55 20.81
N ALA A 316 -12.64 23.10 21.47
CA ALA A 316 -12.11 22.54 22.71
C ALA A 316 -13.18 22.50 23.82
N GLU A 317 -13.93 23.60 24.01
CA GLU A 317 -15.04 23.65 24.98
C GLU A 317 -16.13 22.61 24.68
N GLN A 318 -16.51 22.45 23.41
CA GLN A 318 -17.47 21.40 23.00
C GLN A 318 -16.96 19.98 23.25
N ILE A 319 -15.67 19.74 23.06
CA ILE A 319 -15.03 18.44 23.34
C ILE A 319 -15.03 18.17 24.84
N ASP A 320 -14.69 19.17 25.65
CA ASP A 320 -14.70 19.08 27.11
C ASP A 320 -16.10 18.80 27.66
N ASP A 321 -17.11 19.50 27.13
CA ASP A 321 -18.53 19.28 27.46
C ASP A 321 -19.00 17.87 27.10
N THR A 322 -18.58 17.36 25.94
CA THR A 322 -18.89 16.00 25.48
C THR A 322 -18.29 14.96 26.44
N THR A 323 -17.05 15.18 26.83
CA THR A 323 -16.29 14.31 27.72
C THR A 323 -16.87 14.32 29.15
N ARG A 324 -17.19 15.51 29.67
CA ARG A 324 -17.87 15.69 30.97
C ARG A 324 -19.23 14.98 30.99
N THR A 325 -20.04 15.14 29.95
CA THR A 325 -21.34 14.45 29.83
C THR A 325 -21.17 12.92 29.82
N ALA A 326 -20.10 12.41 29.21
CA ALA A 326 -19.82 10.98 29.17
C ALA A 326 -19.39 10.44 30.54
N ARG A 327 -18.59 11.21 31.30
CA ARG A 327 -18.24 10.91 32.69
C ARG A 327 -19.49 10.86 33.58
N GLU A 328 -20.35 11.86 33.50
CA GLU A 328 -21.60 11.92 34.28
C GLU A 328 -22.51 10.72 33.97
N LYS A 329 -22.68 10.37 32.69
CA LYS A 329 -23.45 9.17 32.30
C LYS A 329 -22.81 7.88 32.81
N SER A 330 -21.49 7.78 32.80
CA SER A 330 -20.77 6.61 33.34
C SER A 330 -20.98 6.50 34.85
N GLN A 331 -20.98 7.63 35.56
CA GLN A 331 -21.26 7.70 36.99
C GLN A 331 -22.71 7.29 37.31
N GLN A 332 -23.68 7.75 36.53
CA GLN A 332 -25.09 7.31 36.66
C GLN A 332 -25.26 5.80 36.46
N LEU A 333 -24.52 5.20 35.52
CA LEU A 333 -24.53 3.74 35.32
C LEU A 333 -23.96 3.00 36.54
N ILE A 334 -22.90 3.53 37.16
CA ILE A 334 -22.31 2.98 38.38
C ILE A 334 -23.28 3.10 39.56
N GLU A 335 -23.98 4.23 39.69
CA GLU A 335 -24.99 4.45 40.72
C GLU A 335 -26.17 3.49 40.57
N ALA A 336 -26.70 3.32 39.36
CA ALA A 336 -27.76 2.36 39.06
C ALA A 336 -27.33 0.91 39.34
N TYR A 337 -26.06 0.58 39.06
CA TYR A 337 -25.49 -0.72 39.39
C TYR A 337 -25.42 -0.93 40.91
N ASN A 338 -24.93 0.06 41.66
CA ASN A 338 -24.86 -0.01 43.12
C ASN A 338 -26.25 -0.06 43.78
N ALA A 339 -27.26 0.56 43.17
CA ALA A 339 -28.66 0.50 43.60
C ALA A 339 -29.36 -0.83 43.22
N GLY A 340 -28.75 -1.66 42.38
CA GLY A 340 -29.35 -2.90 41.88
C GLY A 340 -30.43 -2.70 40.82
N GLU A 341 -30.47 -1.52 40.19
CA GLU A 341 -31.46 -1.13 39.16
C GLU A 341 -30.99 -1.44 37.73
N LEU A 342 -29.74 -1.88 37.56
CA LEU A 342 -29.17 -2.17 36.26
C LEU A 342 -29.68 -3.50 35.69
N GLU A 343 -30.37 -3.46 34.54
CA GLU A 343 -30.78 -4.68 33.85
C GLU A 343 -29.62 -5.36 33.10
N PRO A 344 -29.44 -6.68 33.26
CA PRO A 344 -28.38 -7.43 32.59
C PRO A 344 -28.67 -7.55 31.09
N LEU A 345 -27.61 -7.49 30.28
CA LEU A 345 -27.70 -7.80 28.86
C LEU A 345 -27.86 -9.32 28.65
N PRO A 346 -28.57 -9.76 27.60
CA PRO A 346 -28.76 -11.19 27.32
C PRO A 346 -27.44 -11.95 27.24
N GLY A 347 -27.31 -13.02 28.03
CA GLY A 347 -26.12 -13.88 28.06
C GLY A 347 -24.90 -13.29 28.76
N ARG A 348 -25.07 -12.21 29.54
CA ARG A 348 -23.99 -11.49 30.23
C ARG A 348 -24.31 -11.30 31.70
N THR A 349 -23.27 -11.21 32.53
CA THR A 349 -23.44 -10.88 33.95
C THR A 349 -23.74 -9.39 34.14
N LEU A 350 -24.18 -8.99 35.34
CA LEU A 350 -24.40 -7.58 35.68
C LEU A 350 -23.11 -6.77 35.55
N ASP A 351 -21.99 -7.30 36.07
CA ASP A 351 -20.67 -6.67 36.01
C ASP A 351 -20.21 -6.48 34.56
N GLU A 352 -20.36 -7.51 33.72
CA GLU A 352 -20.04 -7.42 32.28
C GLU A 352 -20.95 -6.40 31.58
N THR A 353 -22.22 -6.34 31.99
CA THR A 353 -23.19 -5.39 31.44
C THR A 353 -22.81 -3.95 31.77
N LEU A 354 -22.43 -3.68 33.02
CA LEU A 354 -21.94 -2.37 33.45
C LEU A 354 -20.73 -1.95 32.62
N GLU A 355 -19.73 -2.82 32.52
CA GLU A 355 -18.50 -2.55 31.77
C GLU A 355 -18.77 -2.23 30.29
N MET A 356 -19.59 -3.04 29.62
CA MET A 356 -19.93 -2.80 28.22
C MET A 356 -20.69 -1.47 28.03
N ARG A 357 -21.65 -1.14 28.91
CA ARG A 357 -22.40 0.13 28.81
C ARG A 357 -21.50 1.34 29.04
N ILE A 358 -20.55 1.26 29.98
CA ILE A 358 -19.56 2.32 30.20
C ILE A 358 -18.65 2.45 28.99
N MET A 359 -18.07 1.35 28.50
CA MET A 359 -17.20 1.38 27.31
C MET A 359 -17.92 1.94 26.08
N GLN A 360 -19.20 1.59 25.87
CA GLN A 360 -20.01 2.12 24.78
C GLN A 360 -20.23 3.64 24.93
N THR A 361 -20.48 4.11 26.15
CA THR A 361 -20.70 5.54 26.45
C THR A 361 -19.43 6.34 26.19
N LEU A 362 -18.30 5.89 26.72
CA LEU A 362 -17.00 6.53 26.55
C LEU A 362 -16.50 6.46 25.09
N GLY A 363 -16.76 5.34 24.40
CA GLY A 363 -16.47 5.20 22.97
C GLY A 363 -17.25 6.20 22.11
N LYS A 364 -18.56 6.37 22.37
CA LYS A 364 -19.39 7.38 21.69
C LYS A 364 -18.90 8.80 21.94
N ALA A 365 -18.41 9.08 23.14
CA ALA A 365 -17.86 10.40 23.49
C ALA A 365 -16.63 10.73 22.65
N ARG A 366 -15.67 9.80 22.58
CA ARG A 366 -14.50 9.91 21.70
C ARG A 366 -14.89 10.10 20.23
N ASP A 367 -15.82 9.30 19.72
CA ASP A 367 -16.26 9.41 18.32
C ASP A 367 -16.96 10.75 18.04
N THR A 368 -17.63 11.32 19.04
CA THR A 368 -18.27 12.65 18.95
C THR A 368 -17.22 13.76 19.00
N ALA A 369 -16.25 13.67 19.91
CA ALA A 369 -15.11 14.58 19.97
C ALA A 369 -14.33 14.61 18.65
N GLY A 370 -14.11 13.44 18.03
CA GLY A 370 -13.47 13.35 16.72
C GLY A 370 -14.28 13.98 15.59
N LYS A 371 -15.61 13.89 15.62
CA LYS A 371 -16.48 14.60 14.67
C LYS A 371 -16.45 16.10 14.87
N ILE A 372 -16.35 16.58 16.12
CA ILE A 372 -16.22 18.01 16.41
C ILE A 372 -14.89 18.50 15.86
N ALA A 373 -13.76 17.88 16.25
CA ALA A 373 -12.43 18.23 15.75
C ALA A 373 -12.39 18.21 14.21
N GLY A 374 -12.92 17.16 13.58
CA GLY A 374 -12.95 17.03 12.12
C GLY A 374 -13.82 18.05 11.38
N ARG A 375 -14.75 18.75 12.04
CA ARG A 375 -15.51 19.85 11.41
C ARG A 375 -14.70 21.15 11.34
N TYR A 376 -13.85 21.37 12.34
CA TYR A 376 -13.01 22.57 12.43
C TYR A 376 -11.70 22.39 11.66
N LEU A 377 -11.20 21.15 11.56
CA LEU A 377 -10.06 20.81 10.74
C LEU A 377 -10.49 20.60 9.27
N GLY A 378 -10.26 21.61 8.42
CA GLY A 378 -10.61 21.59 7.00
C GLY A 378 -9.59 20.85 6.12
N LEU A 379 -9.85 20.80 4.80
CA LEU A 379 -8.94 20.23 3.80
C LEU A 379 -7.67 21.07 3.56
N ASP A 380 -7.56 22.24 4.19
CA ASP A 380 -6.34 23.04 4.22
C ASP A 380 -5.31 22.51 5.23
N ASN A 381 -5.72 21.60 6.12
CA ASN A 381 -4.88 20.97 7.11
C ASN A 381 -4.18 19.72 6.53
N SER A 382 -2.85 19.65 6.68
CA SER A 382 -2.06 18.55 6.11
C SER A 382 -2.39 17.20 6.74
N GLY A 383 -2.64 17.17 8.05
CA GLY A 383 -3.07 15.97 8.76
C GLY A 383 -4.37 15.41 8.20
N VAL A 384 -5.36 16.28 8.00
CA VAL A 384 -6.66 15.91 7.41
C VAL A 384 -6.46 15.37 6.00
N VAL A 385 -5.69 16.06 5.15
CA VAL A 385 -5.41 15.59 3.77
C VAL A 385 -4.82 14.18 3.77
N MET A 386 -3.85 13.87 4.64
CA MET A 386 -3.26 12.52 4.72
C MET A 386 -4.29 11.47 5.14
N ALA A 387 -5.14 11.79 6.11
CA ALA A 387 -6.15 10.88 6.64
C ALA A 387 -7.30 10.62 5.65
N VAL A 388 -7.84 11.67 5.04
CA VAL A 388 -9.01 11.56 4.15
C VAL A 388 -8.65 11.01 2.77
N SER A 389 -7.46 11.32 2.25
CA SER A 389 -6.98 10.75 0.98
C SER A 389 -6.62 9.27 1.09
N GLY A 390 -6.54 8.73 2.31
CA GLY A 390 -6.09 7.37 2.59
C GLY A 390 -4.58 7.17 2.40
N ALA A 391 -3.80 8.26 2.36
CA ALA A 391 -2.36 8.21 2.18
C ALA A 391 -1.66 7.65 3.42
N ARG A 392 -1.93 8.22 4.60
CA ARG A 392 -1.36 7.77 5.89
C ARG A 392 -2.20 8.30 7.05
N GLY A 393 -2.34 7.47 8.08
CA GLY A 393 -3.13 7.83 9.27
C GLY A 393 -4.63 7.74 9.03
N SER A 394 -5.39 8.11 10.04
CA SER A 394 -6.86 8.09 10.01
C SER A 394 -7.41 9.29 10.79
N MET A 395 -8.69 9.62 10.58
CA MET A 395 -9.37 10.65 11.38
C MET A 395 -9.35 10.33 12.87
N LEU A 396 -9.31 9.04 13.24
CA LEU A 396 -9.15 8.62 14.62
C LEU A 396 -7.79 9.06 15.18
N ASN A 397 -6.70 8.97 14.42
CA ASN A 397 -5.38 9.41 14.88
C ASN A 397 -5.35 10.92 15.10
N LEU A 398 -5.95 11.71 14.20
CA LEU A 398 -6.09 13.16 14.40
C LEU A 398 -6.93 13.49 15.63
N THR A 399 -8.00 12.72 15.87
CA THR A 399 -8.82 12.86 17.08
C THR A 399 -7.99 12.62 18.35
N GLN A 400 -7.10 11.63 18.35
CA GLN A 400 -6.24 11.35 19.51
C GLN A 400 -5.16 12.44 19.71
N MET A 401 -4.68 13.04 18.62
CA MET A 401 -3.68 14.10 18.68
C MET A 401 -4.28 15.44 19.14
N ALA A 402 -5.48 15.80 18.67
CA ALA A 402 -6.07 17.12 18.87
C ALA A 402 -7.26 17.18 19.86
N ALA A 403 -7.91 16.06 20.18
CA ALA A 403 -9.12 16.06 21.02
C ALA A 403 -8.98 15.20 22.28
N CYS A 404 -8.98 13.87 22.16
CA CYS A 404 -8.78 12.97 23.29
C CYS A 404 -8.30 11.59 22.85
N VAL A 405 -7.41 10.97 23.64
CA VAL A 405 -6.91 9.61 23.34
C VAL A 405 -8.03 8.58 23.55
N GLY A 406 -8.87 8.77 24.58
CA GLY A 406 -10.02 7.94 24.90
C GLY A 406 -9.70 6.70 25.74
N GLN A 407 -10.67 5.79 25.82
CA GLN A 407 -10.61 4.61 26.70
C GLN A 407 -9.48 3.65 26.30
N GLN A 408 -8.56 3.39 27.24
CA GLN A 408 -7.58 2.32 27.13
C GLN A 408 -8.17 1.00 27.60
N SER A 409 -7.91 -0.07 26.85
CA SER A 409 -8.41 -1.41 27.16
C SER A 409 -7.28 -2.42 27.14
N VAL A 410 -7.46 -3.51 27.90
CA VAL A 410 -6.60 -4.70 27.82
C VAL A 410 -7.50 -5.92 27.65
N ARG A 411 -7.29 -6.69 26.58
CA ARG A 411 -8.04 -7.91 26.25
C ARG A 411 -9.56 -7.69 26.14
N GLY A 412 -9.95 -6.53 25.63
CA GLY A 412 -11.36 -6.18 25.39
C GLY A 412 -12.11 -5.62 26.60
N GLU A 413 -11.45 -5.46 27.75
CA GLU A 413 -12.03 -4.86 28.95
C GLU A 413 -11.26 -3.60 29.36
N ARG A 414 -11.89 -2.74 30.19
CA ARG A 414 -11.18 -1.64 30.83
C ARG A 414 -10.10 -2.16 31.78
N ILE A 415 -9.12 -1.32 32.10
CA ILE A 415 -7.97 -1.73 32.92
C ILE A 415 -8.46 -2.00 34.35
N LYS A 416 -8.41 -3.26 34.79
CA LYS A 416 -8.74 -3.66 36.18
C LYS A 416 -7.55 -4.20 36.97
N ARG A 417 -6.49 -4.62 36.27
CA ARG A 417 -5.29 -5.20 36.89
C ARG A 417 -4.50 -4.12 37.62
N GLY A 418 -4.15 -4.38 38.88
CA GLY A 418 -3.47 -3.42 39.74
C GLY A 418 -3.37 -3.90 41.18
N TYR A 419 -3.64 -3.00 42.12
CA TYR A 419 -3.67 -3.25 43.56
C TYR A 419 -4.98 -3.93 43.98
N ALA A 420 -5.04 -4.39 45.24
CA ALA A 420 -6.26 -4.97 45.81
C ALA A 420 -7.39 -3.92 45.82
N GLY A 421 -8.43 -4.15 44.99
CA GLY A 421 -9.61 -3.29 44.89
C GLY A 421 -9.43 -1.98 44.13
N ARG A 422 -8.32 -1.75 43.42
CA ARG A 422 -8.09 -0.53 42.62
C ARG A 422 -6.95 -0.72 41.62
N THR A 423 -6.94 0.06 40.55
CA THR A 423 -5.90 -0.01 39.50
C THR A 423 -4.58 0.62 39.93
N LEU A 424 -4.61 1.84 40.45
CA LEU A 424 -3.47 2.63 40.91
C LEU A 424 -3.65 3.08 42.37
N PRO A 425 -2.56 3.36 43.11
CA PRO A 425 -2.65 3.76 44.51
C PRO A 425 -3.25 5.16 44.70
N HIS A 426 -3.40 5.92 43.61
CA HIS A 426 -4.00 7.25 43.56
C HIS A 426 -5.54 7.21 43.60
N PHE A 427 -6.16 6.08 43.24
CA PHE A 427 -7.61 5.92 43.26
C PHE A 427 -8.10 5.30 44.58
N ARG A 428 -9.37 5.53 44.90
CA ARG A 428 -10.02 4.91 46.06
C ARG A 428 -10.26 3.42 45.79
N CYS A 429 -10.31 2.62 46.85
CA CYS A 429 -10.68 1.22 46.72
C CYS A 429 -12.15 1.11 46.28
N GLY A 430 -12.44 0.29 45.28
CA GLY A 430 -13.76 0.11 44.70
C GLY A 430 -14.19 1.18 43.70
N ASP A 431 -13.28 2.07 43.30
CA ASP A 431 -13.59 3.12 42.33
C ASP A 431 -13.78 2.54 40.92
N LEU A 432 -15.01 2.59 40.40
CA LEU A 432 -15.41 2.09 39.08
C LEU A 432 -15.42 3.17 37.99
N GLY A 433 -15.02 4.40 38.35
CA GLY A 433 -15.04 5.58 37.49
C GLY A 433 -14.24 5.44 36.20
N ALA A 434 -14.49 6.33 35.25
CA ALA A 434 -13.83 6.31 33.93
C ALA A 434 -12.30 6.45 34.06
N GLU A 435 -11.83 7.45 34.82
CA GLU A 435 -10.40 7.71 35.04
C GLU A 435 -9.70 6.54 35.74
N ALA A 436 -10.33 5.99 36.79
CA ALA A 436 -9.80 4.88 37.58
C ALA A 436 -9.53 3.64 36.73
N HIS A 437 -10.23 3.50 35.60
CA HIS A 437 -10.15 2.36 34.71
C HIS A 437 -9.56 2.69 33.33
N GLY A 438 -8.80 3.78 33.22
CA GLY A 438 -7.96 4.07 32.05
C GLY A 438 -8.63 4.85 30.93
N PHE A 439 -9.65 5.65 31.23
CA PHE A 439 -10.10 6.68 30.30
C PHE A 439 -9.11 7.85 30.29
N VAL A 440 -8.62 8.21 29.10
CA VAL A 440 -7.66 9.29 28.89
C VAL A 440 -8.36 10.44 28.19
N GLU A 441 -8.44 11.59 28.85
CA GLU A 441 -9.18 12.75 28.34
C GLU A 441 -8.28 13.66 27.55
N SER A 442 -7.04 13.81 28.01
CA SER A 442 -6.05 14.62 27.32
C SER A 442 -5.80 14.07 25.92
N SER A 443 -5.53 15.00 25.00
CA SER A 443 -4.95 14.71 23.70
C SER A 443 -3.43 14.51 23.81
N TYR A 444 -2.79 14.01 22.75
CA TYR A 444 -1.32 13.98 22.73
C TYR A 444 -0.69 15.37 22.72
N LYS A 445 -1.38 16.36 22.16
CA LYS A 445 -0.93 17.75 22.12
C LYS A 445 -0.95 18.41 23.50
N ASP A 446 -2.04 18.23 24.25
CA ASP A 446 -2.18 18.79 25.60
C ASP A 446 -1.22 18.11 26.60
N GLY A 447 -0.87 16.86 26.31
CA GLY A 447 0.00 16.04 27.14
C GLY A 447 -0.78 15.23 28.17
N LEU A 448 -0.29 14.01 28.40
CA LEU A 448 -0.93 13.06 29.31
C LEU A 448 -0.49 13.31 30.75
N ASN A 449 -1.42 13.23 31.69
CA ASN A 449 -1.08 13.23 33.10
C ASN A 449 -0.41 11.88 33.50
N PRO A 450 0.22 11.78 34.69
CA PRO A 450 0.96 10.57 35.06
C PRO A 450 0.13 9.27 35.09
N THR A 451 -1.15 9.33 35.48
CA THR A 451 -2.00 8.13 35.52
C THR A 451 -2.45 7.73 34.11
N GLU A 452 -2.84 8.70 33.29
CA GLU A 452 -3.15 8.52 31.87
C GLU A 452 -1.98 7.95 31.08
N PHE A 453 -0.77 8.49 31.27
CA PHE A 453 0.44 8.00 30.63
C PHE A 453 0.68 6.53 30.98
N PHE A 454 0.53 6.16 32.25
CA PHE A 454 0.70 4.79 32.70
C PHE A 454 -0.36 3.85 32.10
N PHE A 455 -1.63 4.27 32.07
CA PHE A 455 -2.70 3.49 31.43
C PHE A 455 -2.51 3.35 29.92
N HIS A 456 -2.05 4.41 29.25
CA HIS A 456 -1.73 4.37 27.84
C HIS A 456 -0.57 3.40 27.54
N ALA A 457 0.47 3.40 28.38
CA ALA A 457 1.58 2.45 28.27
C ALA A 457 1.12 0.99 28.48
N ILE A 458 0.15 0.75 29.37
CA ILE A 458 -0.48 -0.57 29.53
C ILE A 458 -1.19 -1.01 28.24
N GLY A 459 -2.00 -0.13 27.63
CA GLY A 459 -2.67 -0.40 26.35
C GLY A 459 -1.66 -0.70 25.23
N GLY A 460 -0.59 0.10 25.13
CA GLY A 460 0.48 -0.12 24.16
C GLY A 460 1.21 -1.46 24.34
N ARG A 461 1.35 -1.94 25.58
CA ARG A 461 1.98 -3.24 25.87
C ARG A 461 1.20 -4.42 25.28
N GLU A 462 -0.14 -4.34 25.26
CA GLU A 462 -0.96 -5.39 24.66
C GLU A 462 -0.61 -5.57 23.18
N GLY A 463 -0.61 -4.46 22.41
CA GLY A 463 -0.30 -4.50 20.97
C GLY A 463 1.08 -5.11 20.66
N LEU A 464 2.10 -4.77 21.46
CA LEU A 464 3.45 -5.32 21.30
C LEU A 464 3.51 -6.83 21.60
N VAL A 465 2.83 -7.29 22.65
CA VAL A 465 2.83 -8.70 23.07
C VAL A 465 2.01 -9.56 22.10
N ASP A 466 0.82 -9.09 21.71
CA ASP A 466 -0.07 -9.83 20.82
C ASP A 466 0.56 -10.06 19.45
N THR A 467 1.27 -9.06 18.92
CA THR A 467 1.99 -9.16 17.65
C THR A 467 3.05 -10.27 17.69
N ALA A 468 3.80 -10.37 18.79
CA ALA A 468 4.83 -11.39 18.97
C ALA A 468 4.24 -12.81 19.10
N ILE A 469 3.18 -12.98 19.90
CA ILE A 469 2.58 -14.31 20.16
C ILE A 469 1.90 -14.85 18.90
N ARG A 470 1.10 -14.02 18.21
CA ARG A 470 0.30 -14.46 17.05
C ARG A 470 1.14 -14.97 15.89
N THR A 471 2.36 -14.45 15.72
CA THR A 471 3.29 -14.84 14.66
C THR A 471 3.64 -16.33 14.70
N SER A 472 3.81 -16.90 15.90
CA SER A 472 4.14 -18.33 16.05
C SER A 472 3.00 -19.25 15.59
N GLN A 473 1.77 -18.93 15.99
CA GLN A 473 0.59 -19.73 15.67
C GLN A 473 0.20 -19.61 14.19
N SER A 474 0.23 -18.39 13.64
CA SER A 474 -0.10 -18.16 12.23
C SER A 474 0.88 -18.85 11.30
N GLY A 475 2.19 -18.74 11.55
CA GLY A 475 3.22 -19.40 10.75
C GLY A 475 3.14 -20.93 10.83
N TYR A 476 2.87 -21.49 12.01
CA TYR A 476 2.68 -22.93 12.15
C TYR A 476 1.44 -23.44 11.42
N LEU A 477 0.31 -22.73 11.53
CA LEU A 477 -0.91 -23.06 10.78
C LEU A 477 -0.66 -22.99 9.27
N GLN A 478 -0.01 -21.93 8.79
CA GLN A 478 0.36 -21.79 7.38
C GLN A 478 1.19 -22.97 6.91
N ARG A 479 2.24 -23.35 7.65
CA ARG A 479 3.09 -24.50 7.30
C ARG A 479 2.29 -25.80 7.23
N ARG A 480 1.38 -26.03 8.18
CA ARG A 480 0.50 -27.23 8.17
C ARG A 480 -0.38 -27.26 6.94
N LEU A 481 -0.98 -26.13 6.56
CA LEU A 481 -1.84 -26.03 5.38
C LEU A 481 -1.05 -26.22 4.09
N VAL A 482 0.13 -25.58 3.97
CA VAL A 482 1.00 -25.74 2.79
C VAL A 482 1.41 -27.20 2.61
N ASN A 483 1.88 -27.86 3.67
CA ASN A 483 2.27 -29.27 3.60
C ASN A 483 1.09 -30.21 3.26
N ALA A 484 -0.14 -29.83 3.61
CA ALA A 484 -1.33 -30.64 3.32
C ALA A 484 -1.85 -30.42 1.88
N LEU A 485 -1.56 -29.28 1.26
CA LEU A 485 -2.16 -28.85 -0.01
C LEU A 485 -1.16 -28.70 -1.17
N GLN A 486 0.14 -28.86 -0.93
CA GLN A 486 1.20 -28.67 -1.94
C GLN A 486 1.10 -29.62 -3.14
N ASP A 487 0.48 -30.79 -2.95
CA ASP A 487 0.36 -31.84 -3.97
C ASP A 487 -0.85 -31.63 -4.90
N LEU A 488 -1.68 -30.60 -4.64
CA LEU A 488 -2.87 -30.29 -5.42
C LEU A 488 -2.51 -29.46 -6.66
N GLU A 489 -2.98 -29.92 -7.81
CA GLU A 489 -2.78 -29.25 -9.09
C GLU A 489 -4.06 -29.26 -9.94
N VAL A 490 -4.24 -28.20 -10.74
CA VAL A 490 -5.31 -28.12 -11.74
C VAL A 490 -4.85 -28.82 -13.00
N LYS A 491 -5.58 -29.84 -13.44
CA LYS A 491 -5.30 -30.59 -14.67
C LYS A 491 -5.94 -29.92 -15.89
N TYR A 492 -5.51 -30.33 -17.09
CA TYR A 492 -6.03 -29.81 -18.35
C TYR A 492 -7.54 -30.03 -18.55
N ASP A 493 -8.15 -30.97 -17.82
CA ASP A 493 -9.59 -31.23 -17.80
C ASP A 493 -10.36 -30.28 -16.85
N GLY A 494 -9.68 -29.34 -16.18
CA GLY A 494 -10.26 -28.38 -15.24
C GLY A 494 -10.49 -28.92 -13.83
N THR A 495 -10.21 -30.20 -13.60
CA THR A 495 -10.33 -30.83 -12.28
C THR A 495 -9.10 -30.56 -11.42
N VAL A 496 -9.27 -30.58 -10.10
CA VAL A 496 -8.16 -30.49 -9.14
C VAL A 496 -7.85 -31.89 -8.64
N LYS A 497 -6.62 -32.35 -8.85
CA LYS A 497 -6.16 -33.69 -8.45
C LYS A 497 -4.95 -33.61 -7.53
N GLU A 498 -4.84 -34.59 -6.65
CA GLU A 498 -3.61 -34.91 -5.92
C GLU A 498 -2.63 -35.70 -6.82
N THR A 499 -1.38 -35.86 -6.42
CA THR A 499 -0.34 -36.61 -7.15
C THR A 499 -0.72 -38.06 -7.46
N ARG A 500 -1.56 -38.71 -6.63
CA ARG A 500 -2.07 -40.08 -6.86
C ARG A 500 -3.20 -40.17 -7.88
N GLY A 501 -3.66 -39.03 -8.42
CA GLY A 501 -4.77 -38.96 -9.37
C GLY A 501 -6.15 -38.94 -8.72
N MET A 502 -6.25 -38.88 -7.39
CA MET A 502 -7.55 -38.69 -6.71
C MET A 502 -8.07 -37.29 -6.99
N ILE A 503 -9.34 -37.21 -7.42
CA ILE A 503 -10.02 -35.95 -7.70
C ILE A 503 -10.50 -35.34 -6.38
N VAL A 504 -10.09 -34.10 -6.13
CA VAL A 504 -10.52 -33.30 -4.98
C VAL A 504 -11.64 -32.33 -5.37
N GLN A 505 -11.56 -31.74 -6.55
CA GLN A 505 -12.63 -30.92 -7.13
C GLN A 505 -12.86 -31.31 -8.59
N PHE A 506 -14.12 -31.45 -8.99
CA PHE A 506 -14.48 -31.70 -10.40
C PHE A 506 -14.26 -30.48 -11.29
N GLN A 507 -14.29 -29.29 -10.71
CA GLN A 507 -14.01 -28.02 -11.36
C GLN A 507 -13.33 -27.11 -10.34
N TYR A 508 -12.19 -26.52 -10.70
CA TYR A 508 -11.46 -25.60 -9.83
C TYR A 508 -12.38 -24.48 -9.32
N GLY A 509 -12.50 -24.33 -8.00
CA GLY A 509 -13.28 -23.24 -7.41
C GLY A 509 -14.79 -23.26 -7.73
N GLU A 510 -15.32 -24.40 -8.21
CA GLU A 510 -16.71 -24.59 -8.65
C GLU A 510 -17.15 -23.77 -9.87
N ASP A 511 -16.37 -22.75 -10.28
CA ASP A 511 -16.63 -21.90 -11.44
C ASP A 511 -15.52 -21.96 -12.51
N GLY A 512 -14.37 -22.56 -12.19
CA GLY A 512 -13.20 -22.64 -13.07
C GLY A 512 -12.44 -21.32 -13.21
N VAL A 513 -12.70 -20.31 -12.36
CA VAL A 513 -12.16 -18.96 -12.49
C VAL A 513 -10.99 -18.75 -11.53
N ASP A 514 -9.86 -18.29 -12.06
CA ASP A 514 -8.74 -17.84 -11.24
C ASP A 514 -9.17 -16.64 -10.38
N ALA A 515 -8.99 -16.74 -9.06
CA ALA A 515 -9.31 -15.68 -8.10
C ALA A 515 -8.60 -14.36 -8.44
N SER A 516 -7.42 -14.40 -9.07
CA SER A 516 -6.71 -13.20 -9.54
C SER A 516 -7.45 -12.46 -10.67
N ARG A 517 -8.36 -13.17 -11.36
CA ARG A 517 -9.15 -12.71 -12.52
C ARG A 517 -10.66 -12.71 -12.24
N ARG A 518 -11.08 -12.75 -10.97
CA ARG A 518 -12.47 -12.94 -10.53
C ARG A 518 -13.49 -11.98 -11.14
N ASP A 519 -13.08 -10.77 -11.52
CA ASP A 519 -13.99 -9.76 -12.07
C ASP A 519 -14.76 -10.22 -13.31
N TYR A 520 -14.26 -11.20 -14.09
CA TYR A 520 -14.99 -11.71 -15.25
C TYR A 520 -16.36 -12.33 -14.90
N ALA A 521 -16.57 -12.77 -13.66
CA ALA A 521 -17.82 -13.43 -13.22
C ALA A 521 -18.74 -12.57 -12.32
N SER A 522 -18.37 -11.31 -12.02
CA SER A 522 -19.15 -10.49 -11.06
C SER A 522 -20.38 -9.82 -11.71
N LYS A 523 -21.47 -9.69 -10.93
CA LYS A 523 -22.70 -8.99 -11.36
C LYS A 523 -22.42 -7.54 -11.78
N ASP A 524 -21.47 -6.88 -11.12
CA ASP A 524 -21.08 -5.51 -11.45
C ASP A 524 -20.33 -5.41 -12.77
N ASN A 525 -19.54 -6.44 -13.12
CA ASN A 525 -18.90 -6.50 -14.43
C ASN A 525 -19.94 -6.70 -15.55
N VAL A 526 -20.96 -7.53 -15.35
CA VAL A 526 -22.04 -7.70 -16.35
C VAL A 526 -22.75 -6.36 -16.62
N LYS A 527 -23.17 -5.64 -15.56
CA LYS A 527 -23.78 -4.31 -15.69
C LYS A 527 -22.87 -3.34 -16.43
N ARG A 528 -21.56 -3.41 -16.14
CA ARG A 528 -20.55 -2.56 -16.77
C ARG A 528 -20.36 -2.89 -18.26
N ILE A 529 -20.24 -4.16 -18.64
CA ILE A 529 -20.13 -4.57 -20.04
C ILE A 529 -21.33 -4.06 -20.82
N ILE A 530 -22.54 -4.23 -20.27
CA ILE A 530 -23.77 -3.69 -20.87
C ILE A 530 -23.66 -2.17 -21.05
N LYS A 531 -23.23 -1.43 -20.02
CA LYS A 531 -23.08 0.03 -20.09
C LYS A 531 -22.04 0.46 -21.14
N ASN A 532 -20.92 -0.26 -21.25
CA ASN A 532 -19.86 0.05 -22.22
C ASN A 532 -20.29 -0.26 -23.65
N VAL A 533 -21.00 -1.37 -23.88
CA VAL A 533 -21.52 -1.73 -25.21
C VAL A 533 -22.61 -0.76 -25.65
N LEU A 534 -23.61 -0.49 -24.81
CA LEU A 534 -24.69 0.46 -25.12
C LEU A 534 -24.17 1.88 -25.40
N ARG A 535 -23.09 2.29 -24.73
CA ARG A 535 -22.43 3.58 -24.99
C ARG A 535 -21.71 3.61 -26.33
N LYS A 536 -21.07 2.51 -26.76
CA LYS A 536 -20.43 2.41 -28.08
C LYS A 536 -21.43 2.37 -29.24
N GLU A 537 -22.68 1.99 -28.99
CA GLU A 537 -23.76 2.07 -29.99
C GLU A 537 -24.43 3.46 -30.06
N SER A 538 -24.22 4.29 -29.04
CA SER A 538 -24.83 5.64 -28.92
C SER A 538 -23.87 6.78 -29.29
N ALA A 539 -22.61 6.47 -29.59
CA ALA A 539 -21.55 7.39 -30.02
C ALA A 539 -21.12 7.01 -31.44
#